data_AF-A6IRF1-F1
#
_entry.id   AF-A6IRF1-F1
#
_cell.length_a   1.000
_cell.length_b   1.000
_cell.length_c   1.000
_cell.angle_alpha   90.00
_cell.angle_beta   90.00
_cell.angle_gamma   90.00
#
_symmetry.space_group_name_H-M   'P 1'
#
loop_
_entity.id
_entity.type
_entity.pdbx_description
1 polymer ?
#
loop_
_entity_poly.entity_id
_entity_poly.type
_entity_poly.pdbx_seq_one_letter_code
_entity_poly.pdbx_strand_id
1 'polypeptide(L)'
;MAASGPFPLLVEGSWGPDPPKNLINKLQMYFQSRKKSGGGECEVVPEPGNPARFLVLFSPEDVRQNVLEKENHELVWQGKGTFKMTVQLPADPGQASVSKKAIPEEVRKPRRDSKGHRVLF
;
A
#
# COMPACT_ATOMS: atom_id res chain seq x y z
N MET A 1 -2.71 -12.92 12.44
CA MET A 1 -2.28 -13.49 11.15
C MET A 1 -1.85 -12.31 10.30
N ALA A 2 -0.54 -12.03 10.21
CA ALA A 2 -0.05 -10.95 9.37
C ALA A 2 0.07 -11.49 7.94
N ALA A 3 -0.57 -10.82 6.98
CA ALA A 3 -0.31 -11.06 5.57
C ALA A 3 1.20 -10.87 5.35
N SER A 4 1.92 -11.95 5.01
CA SER A 4 3.37 -11.92 4.80
C SER A 4 3.69 -11.48 3.37
N GLY A 5 3.13 -10.36 2.95
CA GLY A 5 3.31 -9.77 1.62
C GLY A 5 3.44 -8.26 1.72
N PRO A 6 4.06 -7.61 0.72
CA PRO A 6 4.16 -6.15 0.71
C PRO A 6 2.77 -5.52 0.71
N PHE A 7 2.64 -4.41 1.43
CA PHE A 7 1.41 -3.64 1.54
C PHE A 7 1.37 -2.57 0.44
N PRO A 8 0.53 -2.73 -0.59
CA PRO A 8 0.48 -1.79 -1.71
C PRO A 8 -0.27 -0.51 -1.35
N LEU A 9 0.16 0.58 -1.98
CA LEU A 9 -0.42 1.90 -1.87
C LEU A 9 -0.45 2.56 -3.25
N LEU A 10 -1.62 2.99 -3.70
CA LEU A 10 -1.77 3.69 -4.97
C LEU A 10 -1.31 5.14 -4.79
N VAL A 11 -0.49 5.61 -5.72
CA VAL A 11 0.01 6.97 -5.77
C VAL A 11 -0.32 7.59 -7.11
N GLU A 12 -1.02 8.70 -7.05
CA GLU A 12 -1.34 9.56 -8.18
C GLU A 12 -0.71 10.93 -7.96
N GLY A 13 -0.41 11.65 -9.03
CA GLY A 13 0.14 12.99 -8.88
C GLY A 13 0.06 13.83 -10.13
N SER A 14 0.39 15.11 -9.96
CA SER A 14 0.25 16.15 -10.98
C SER A 14 1.41 16.16 -12.01
N TRP A 15 1.97 15.00 -12.36
CA TRP A 15 3.03 14.84 -13.36
C TRP A 15 2.51 14.63 -14.79
N GLY A 16 1.20 14.41 -14.96
CA GLY A 16 0.56 14.27 -16.27
C GLY A 16 0.52 12.82 -16.80
N PRO A 17 0.00 12.62 -18.03
CA PRO A 17 -0.21 11.29 -18.62
C PRO A 17 1.08 10.57 -19.02
N ASP A 18 2.17 11.31 -19.21
CA ASP A 18 3.50 10.78 -19.52
C ASP A 18 4.49 11.14 -18.39
N PRO A 19 4.59 10.30 -17.35
CA PRO A 19 5.54 10.54 -16.28
C PRO A 19 6.98 10.30 -16.73
N PRO A 20 7.94 11.13 -16.25
CA PRO A 20 9.34 10.94 -16.58
C PRO A 20 9.88 9.62 -16.00
N LYS A 21 10.75 8.93 -16.74
CA LYS A 21 11.35 7.63 -16.34
C LYS A 21 12.02 7.65 -14.95
N ASN A 22 12.56 8.80 -14.55
CA ASN A 22 13.21 8.98 -13.24
C ASN A 22 12.21 9.18 -12.09
N LEU A 23 10.91 9.29 -12.37
CA LEU A 23 9.88 9.54 -11.36
C LEU A 23 9.81 8.40 -10.35
N ILE A 24 9.93 7.15 -10.80
CA ILE A 24 9.93 5.96 -9.94
C ILE A 24 10.99 6.10 -8.84
N ASN A 25 12.24 6.41 -9.22
CA ASN A 25 13.32 6.61 -8.26
C ASN A 25 13.06 7.80 -7.32
N LYS A 26 12.45 8.89 -7.83
CA LYS A 26 12.11 10.06 -7.01
C LYS A 26 11.01 9.76 -6.00
N LEU A 27 9.96 9.05 -6.41
CA LEU A 27 8.90 8.57 -5.53
C LEU A 27 9.49 7.64 -4.47
N GLN A 28 10.31 6.68 -4.88
CA GLN A 28 10.95 5.74 -3.96
C GLN A 28 11.78 6.46 -2.89
N MET A 29 12.65 7.40 -3.27
CA MET A 29 13.42 8.20 -2.30
C MET A 29 12.53 9.03 -1.36
N TYR A 30 11.41 9.55 -1.88
CA TYR A 30 10.46 10.33 -1.09
C TYR A 30 9.74 9.44 -0.06
N PHE A 31 9.23 8.29 -0.49
CA PHE A 31 8.54 7.34 0.39
C PHE A 31 9.48 6.65 1.37
N GLN A 32 10.76 6.44 1.04
CA GLN A 32 11.77 5.96 1.98
C GLN A 32 12.14 6.98 3.07
N SER A 33 11.84 8.27 2.84
CA SER A 33 12.15 9.33 3.79
C SER A 33 11.10 9.43 4.88
N ARG A 34 11.32 8.79 6.03
CA ARG A 34 10.48 8.91 7.26
C ARG A 34 10.06 10.35 7.58
N LYS A 35 10.99 11.31 7.48
CA LYS A 35 10.71 12.73 7.78
C LYS A 35 9.78 13.41 6.77
N LYS A 36 9.78 12.98 5.51
CA LYS A 36 9.02 13.61 4.43
C LYS A 36 7.67 12.95 4.26
N SER A 37 7.65 11.65 4.02
CA SER A 37 6.43 10.89 3.76
C SER A 37 5.83 10.23 4.99
N GLY A 38 6.60 10.06 6.08
CA GLY A 38 6.25 9.12 7.15
C GLY A 38 6.56 7.67 6.80
N GLY A 39 7.08 7.43 5.60
CA GLY A 39 7.29 6.11 5.03
C GLY A 39 8.58 5.42 5.49
N GLY A 40 9.06 4.47 4.70
CA GLY A 40 10.14 3.55 5.08
C GLY A 40 10.53 2.67 3.90
N GLU A 41 11.04 1.48 4.18
CA GLU A 41 11.49 0.59 3.10
C GLU A 41 10.33 0.21 2.17
N CYS A 42 10.47 0.57 0.90
CA CYS A 42 9.43 0.40 -0.11
C CYS A 42 10.00 0.27 -1.53
N GLU A 43 9.22 -0.35 -2.39
CA GLU A 43 9.46 -0.48 -3.83
C GLU A 43 8.35 0.24 -4.60
N VAL A 44 8.68 0.85 -5.74
CA VAL A 44 7.72 1.60 -6.56
C VAL A 44 7.63 0.96 -7.94
N VAL A 45 6.44 0.60 -8.36
CA VAL A 45 6.17 0.00 -9.68
C VAL A 45 5.05 0.78 -10.39
N PRO A 46 5.08 0.88 -11.73
CA PRO A 46 3.98 1.48 -12.48
C PRO A 46 2.72 0.61 -12.39
N GLU A 47 1.54 1.25 -12.38
CA GLU A 47 0.26 0.55 -12.36
C GLU A 47 -0.02 -0.12 -13.73
N PRO A 48 -0.39 -1.41 -13.76
CA PRO A 48 -0.73 -2.08 -15.00
C PRO A 48 -2.08 -1.60 -15.54
N GLY A 49 -2.02 -0.73 -16.55
CA GLY A 49 -3.21 -0.17 -17.21
C GLY A 49 -3.21 1.35 -17.23
N ASN A 50 -2.52 1.98 -16.26
CA ASN A 50 -2.40 3.43 -16.18
C ASN A 50 -0.95 3.89 -15.94
N PRO A 51 -0.25 4.42 -16.97
CA PRO A 51 1.13 4.85 -16.82
C PRO A 51 1.27 6.07 -15.89
N ALA A 52 0.20 6.84 -15.67
CA ALA A 52 0.22 8.00 -14.78
C ALA A 52 0.11 7.62 -13.29
N ARG A 53 -0.15 6.34 -12.97
CA ARG A 53 -0.33 5.84 -11.62
C ARG A 53 0.79 4.89 -11.23
N PHE A 54 1.14 4.91 -9.95
CA PHE A 54 2.19 4.06 -9.40
C PHE A 54 1.68 3.32 -8.17
N LEU A 55 2.19 2.12 -7.96
CA LEU A 55 1.97 1.32 -6.77
C LEU A 55 3.25 1.33 -5.94
N VAL A 56 3.12 1.70 -4.68
CA VAL A 56 4.20 1.67 -3.69
C VAL A 56 3.97 0.48 -2.77
N LEU A 57 4.89 -0.46 -2.82
CA LEU A 57 4.89 -1.71 -2.07
C LEU A 57 5.71 -1.49 -0.79
N PHE A 58 5.04 -1.30 0.34
CA PHE A 58 5.71 -1.15 1.64
C PHE A 58 5.95 -2.50 2.29
N SER A 59 7.12 -2.67 2.93
CA SER A 59 7.43 -3.90 3.65
C SER A 59 6.54 -4.05 4.92
N PRO A 60 6.50 -3.08 5.85
CA PRO A 60 5.57 -3.12 6.99
C PRO A 60 4.28 -2.30 6.76
N GLU A 61 3.17 -2.80 7.32
CA GLU A 61 1.87 -2.13 7.28
C GLU A 61 1.86 -0.78 8.00
N ASP A 62 2.52 -0.69 9.15
CA ASP A 62 2.56 0.53 9.98
C ASP A 62 3.09 1.72 9.19
N VAL A 63 4.11 1.47 8.36
CA VAL A 63 4.70 2.48 7.48
C VAL A 63 3.70 2.92 6.41
N ARG A 64 3.00 1.95 5.79
CA ARG A 64 1.93 2.26 4.84
C ARG A 64 0.84 3.10 5.52
N GLN A 65 0.43 2.77 6.74
CA GLN A 65 -0.58 3.51 7.50
C GLN A 65 -0.17 4.96 7.73
N ASN A 66 1.05 5.19 8.20
CA ASN A 66 1.56 6.53 8.49
C ASN A 66 1.62 7.42 7.23
N VAL A 67 1.93 6.82 6.07
CA VAL A 67 1.85 7.52 4.78
C VAL A 67 0.40 7.83 4.42
N LEU A 68 -0.53 6.90 4.64
CA LEU A 68 -1.96 7.07 4.35
C LEU A 68 -2.64 8.14 5.21
N GLU A 69 -2.26 8.24 6.48
CA GLU A 69 -2.76 9.25 7.41
C GLU A 69 -2.26 10.66 7.06
N LYS A 70 -1.24 10.75 6.20
CA LYS A 70 -0.71 12.02 5.75
C LYS A 70 -1.49 12.52 4.54
N GLU A 71 -2.28 13.57 4.76
CA GLU A 71 -3.12 14.15 3.71
C GLU A 71 -2.34 14.85 2.58
N ASN A 72 -1.20 15.46 2.90
CA ASN A 72 -0.47 16.29 1.94
C ASN A 72 0.94 15.72 1.66
N HIS A 73 1.12 15.26 0.42
CA HIS A 73 2.41 14.79 -0.07
C HIS A 73 2.92 15.65 -1.22
N GLU A 74 4.14 16.16 -1.07
CA GLU A 74 4.75 17.08 -2.02
C GLU A 74 6.14 16.58 -2.42
N LEU A 75 6.26 16.18 -3.69
CA LEU A 75 7.53 15.78 -4.28
C LEU A 75 8.24 16.98 -4.86
N VAL A 76 9.27 17.44 -4.16
CA VAL A 76 10.17 18.46 -4.71
C VAL A 76 11.17 17.80 -5.66
N TRP A 77 11.09 18.15 -6.94
CA TRP A 77 12.01 17.71 -7.98
C TRP A 77 12.87 18.90 -8.44
N GLN A 78 14.17 18.84 -8.11
CA GLN A 78 15.16 19.83 -8.55
C GLN A 78 15.19 19.96 -10.08
N GLY A 79 14.82 21.12 -10.60
CA GLY A 79 14.77 21.41 -12.05
C GLY A 79 13.42 21.19 -12.73
N LYS A 80 12.43 20.57 -12.05
CA LYS A 80 11.05 20.43 -12.56
C LYS A 80 10.00 21.14 -11.72
N GLY A 81 10.29 21.39 -10.45
CA GLY A 81 9.37 22.03 -9.50
C GLY A 81 8.82 21.05 -8.48
N THR A 82 7.67 21.38 -7.90
CA THR A 82 7.02 20.57 -6.86
C THR A 82 5.78 19.90 -7.46
N PHE A 83 5.69 18.58 -7.33
CA PHE A 83 4.54 17.80 -7.73
C PHE A 83 3.73 17.42 -6.51
N LYS A 84 2.42 17.65 -6.56
CA LYS A 84 1.51 17.15 -5.53
C LYS A 84 1.17 15.71 -5.85
N MET A 85 1.16 14.87 -4.83
CA MET A 85 0.73 13.49 -4.95
C MET A 85 -0.34 13.17 -3.91
N THR A 86 -1.21 12.25 -4.28
CA THR A 86 -2.29 11.75 -3.44
C THR A 86 -2.08 10.25 -3.28
N VAL A 87 -2.25 9.77 -2.06
CA VAL A 87 -2.08 8.36 -1.72
C VAL A 87 -3.43 7.75 -1.38
N GLN A 88 -3.71 6.56 -1.89
CA GLN A 88 -4.99 5.89 -1.71
C GLN A 88 -4.78 4.37 -1.57
N LEU A 89 -5.70 3.68 -0.92
CA LEU A 89 -5.70 2.22 -0.94
C LEU A 89 -6.11 1.72 -2.33
N PRO A 90 -5.38 0.75 -2.92
CA PRO A 90 -5.82 0.12 -4.16
C PRO A 90 -7.14 -0.62 -3.91
N ALA A 91 -8.10 -0.48 -4.84
CA ALA A 91 -9.42 -1.09 -4.73
C ALA A 91 -9.39 -2.63 -4.77
N ASP A 92 -8.34 -3.20 -5.38
CA ASP A 92 -8.10 -4.63 -5.41
C ASP A 92 -6.80 -4.97 -4.65
N PRO A 93 -6.87 -5.62 -3.48
CA PRO A 93 -5.69 -6.05 -2.74
C PRO A 93 -4.95 -7.22 -3.42
N GLY A 94 -5.51 -7.80 -4.49
CA GLY A 94 -4.94 -8.92 -5.23
C GLY A 94 -3.92 -8.51 -6.30
N GLN A 95 -4.03 -7.31 -6.88
CA GLN A 95 -3.23 -6.90 -8.05
C GLN A 95 -1.75 -6.61 -7.75
N ALA A 96 -1.38 -6.37 -6.48
CA ALA A 96 0.02 -6.20 -6.07
C ALA A 96 0.76 -7.52 -5.82
N SER A 97 0.07 -8.65 -5.96
CA SER A 97 0.62 -9.98 -5.72
C SER A 97 1.29 -10.52 -7.00
N VAL A 98 2.40 -9.94 -7.44
CA VAL A 98 3.31 -10.72 -8.31
C VAL A 98 3.84 -11.88 -7.45
N SER A 99 3.21 -13.03 -7.69
CA SER A 99 3.60 -14.36 -7.22
C SER A 99 3.59 -14.56 -5.70
N LYS A 100 2.40 -14.81 -5.11
CA LYS A 100 2.07 -16.11 -4.48
C LYS A 100 0.54 -16.32 -4.47
N LYS A 101 0.14 -17.43 -5.08
CA LYS A 101 -1.20 -18.02 -5.07
C LYS A 101 -1.75 -18.11 -3.63
N ALA A 102 -2.89 -17.46 -3.34
CA ALA A 102 -3.99 -17.98 -2.51
C ALA A 102 -5.02 -16.87 -2.20
N ILE A 103 -6.26 -17.04 -2.66
CA ILE A 103 -7.50 -16.47 -2.11
C ILE A 103 -8.66 -17.41 -2.48
N PRO A 104 -9.86 -17.36 -1.83
CA PRO A 104 -10.29 -16.76 -0.54
C PRO A 104 -11.03 -17.83 0.32
N GLU A 105 -11.64 -17.65 1.50
CA GLU A 105 -12.72 -16.73 1.92
C GLU A 105 -13.08 -17.14 3.38
N GLU A 106 -12.92 -16.28 4.38
CA GLU A 106 -13.98 -15.53 5.10
C GLU A 106 -15.03 -16.36 5.91
N VAL A 107 -14.92 -16.18 7.24
CA VAL A 107 -15.97 -16.01 8.27
C VAL A 107 -17.07 -17.08 8.41
N ARG A 108 -17.19 -17.66 9.61
CA ARG A 108 -18.29 -17.31 10.56
C ARG A 108 -17.96 -17.71 12.01
N LYS A 109 -17.96 -16.73 12.92
CA LYS A 109 -18.26 -16.95 14.36
C LYS A 109 -19.77 -16.71 14.58
N PRO A 110 -20.43 -17.30 15.60
CA PRO A 110 -20.39 -16.72 16.94
C PRO A 110 -20.31 -17.74 18.10
N ARG A 111 -20.08 -17.19 19.29
CA ARG A 111 -19.94 -17.84 20.60
C ARG A 111 -21.27 -18.39 21.14
N ARG A 112 -21.21 -19.44 21.98
CA ARG A 112 -22.02 -19.52 23.22
C ARG A 112 -21.52 -20.62 24.17
N ASP A 113 -21.15 -20.20 25.38
CA ASP A 113 -21.08 -20.99 26.60
C ASP A 113 -22.41 -21.73 26.87
N SER A 114 -22.33 -22.99 27.35
CA SER A 114 -22.99 -23.44 28.60
C SER A 114 -22.83 -24.94 28.85
N LYS A 115 -22.09 -25.26 29.91
CA LYS A 115 -22.36 -26.25 30.97
C LYS A 115 -23.42 -27.34 30.68
N GLY A 116 -23.01 -28.62 30.80
CA GLY A 116 -23.97 -29.73 30.77
C GLY A 116 -23.33 -31.11 31.01
N HIS A 117 -23.07 -31.40 32.27
CA HIS A 117 -22.78 -32.73 32.82
C HIS A 117 -23.94 -33.71 32.54
N ARG A 118 -23.69 -34.99 32.16
CA ARG A 118 -24.35 -36.22 32.68
C ARG A 118 -24.05 -37.51 31.87
N VAL A 119 -23.40 -38.44 32.58
CA VAL A 119 -23.58 -39.91 32.75
C VAL A 119 -23.93 -40.90 31.61
N LEU A 120 -23.16 -42.00 31.63
CA LEU A 120 -23.47 -43.44 31.48
C LEU A 120 -24.36 -43.92 30.34
N PHE A 121 -23.86 -44.90 29.56
CA PHE A 121 -24.31 -46.30 29.63
C PHE A 121 -23.13 -47.23 29.33
#